data_AF-A0A1Z9EJ92-F1
#
_entry.id   AF-A0A1Z9EJ92-F1
#
_cell.length_a   1.000
_cell.length_b   1.000
_cell.length_c   1.000
_cell.angle_alpha   90.00
_cell.angle_beta   90.00
_cell.angle_gamma   90.00
#
_symmetry.space_group_name_H-M   'P 1'
#
loop_
_entity.id
_entity.type
_entity.pdbx_description
1 polymer ?
#
loop_
_entity_poly.entity_id
_entity_poly.type
_entity_poly.pdbx_seq_one_letter_code
_entity_poly.pdbx_strand_id
1 'polypeptide(L)'
;MKVNHLSEDIWISGLPRLHVDVSTATVGGQIYALLEDCDEAGYCIHIGHSIMDLRYHEGGNQEQTWLPLFDTINAKMEFFAMDVQIDAGHFIRLSLSSTGEDYLPASTSTIVDISEGQNSNLLIDIIDYDDKLLFNPPSCTHEYCLDWLNQTNDN
;
A
#
# COMPACT_ATOMS: atom_id res chain seq x y z
N MET A 1 10.20 -2.78 18.64
CA MET A 1 8.79 -2.87 18.19
C MET A 1 8.45 -4.34 18.08
N LYS A 2 7.33 -4.80 18.64
CA LYS A 2 6.90 -6.20 18.51
C LYS A 2 6.11 -6.32 17.21
N VAL A 3 6.52 -7.22 16.32
CA VAL A 3 5.79 -7.54 15.09
C VAL A 3 4.74 -8.60 15.43
N ASN A 4 3.52 -8.40 14.92
CA ASN A 4 2.45 -9.39 15.03
C ASN A 4 2.24 -10.00 13.66
N HIS A 5 2.19 -11.33 13.61
CA HIS A 5 1.99 -12.11 12.40
C HIS A 5 0.52 -12.45 12.23
N LEU A 6 0.08 -12.63 10.98
CA LEU A 6 -1.26 -13.06 10.64
C LEU A 6 -1.46 -14.53 11.06
N SER A 7 -2.64 -14.85 11.59
CA SER A 7 -2.99 -16.21 12.01
C SER A 7 -3.54 -17.08 10.89
N GLU A 8 -4.00 -16.46 9.81
CA GLU A 8 -4.62 -17.09 8.64
C GLU A 8 -4.28 -16.25 7.40
N ASP A 9 -4.43 -16.86 6.23
CA ASP A 9 -4.27 -16.19 4.95
C ASP A 9 -5.33 -15.09 4.82
N ILE A 10 -4.97 -13.95 4.23
CA ILE A 10 -5.92 -12.89 3.90
C ILE A 10 -5.82 -12.49 2.44
N TRP A 11 -6.94 -12.04 1.89
CA TRP A 11 -7.02 -11.53 0.52
C TRP A 11 -7.42 -10.06 0.55
N ILE A 12 -6.62 -9.22 -0.08
CA ILE A 12 -6.86 -7.79 -0.25
C ILE A 12 -7.31 -7.58 -1.69
N SER A 13 -8.50 -7.04 -1.90
CA SER A 13 -9.02 -6.76 -3.23
C SER A 13 -9.78 -5.44 -3.23
N GLY A 14 -9.17 -4.40 -3.79
CA GLY A 14 -9.75 -3.05 -3.76
C GLY A 14 -8.73 -1.93 -3.78
N LEU A 15 -9.10 -0.80 -3.20
CA LEU A 15 -8.34 0.45 -3.12
C LEU A 15 -8.06 0.77 -1.63
N PRO A 16 -7.01 0.19 -1.02
CA PRO A 16 -6.62 0.53 0.33
C PRO A 16 -6.40 2.03 0.48
N ARG A 17 -6.69 2.55 1.67
CA ARG A 17 -6.60 3.99 1.96
C ARG A 17 -5.75 4.22 3.20
N LEU A 18 -4.87 5.21 3.12
CA LEU A 18 -4.09 5.69 4.24
C LEU A 18 -4.51 7.13 4.52
N HIS A 19 -5.14 7.36 5.66
CA HIS A 19 -5.39 8.70 6.14
C HIS A 19 -4.44 8.95 7.30
N VAL A 20 -3.66 10.03 7.26
CA VAL A 20 -2.72 10.35 8.34
C VAL A 20 -2.74 11.83 8.67
N ASP A 21 -2.70 12.13 9.96
CA ASP A 21 -2.52 13.50 10.45
C ASP A 21 -1.08 13.96 10.24
N VAL A 22 -0.93 15.13 9.65
CA VAL A 22 0.36 15.68 9.20
C VAL A 22 0.47 17.15 9.61
N SER A 23 1.63 17.52 10.13
CA SER A 23 2.03 18.93 10.29
C SER A 23 3.28 19.21 9.44
N THR A 24 3.37 20.44 8.93
CA THR A 24 4.46 20.84 8.03
C THR A 24 5.08 22.16 8.45
N ALA A 25 6.34 22.37 8.06
CA ALA A 25 7.04 23.65 8.30
C ALA A 25 6.59 24.77 7.35
N THR A 26 6.16 24.42 6.13
CA THR A 26 5.58 25.32 5.13
C THR A 26 4.40 24.65 4.42
N VAL A 27 3.65 25.40 3.62
CA VAL A 27 2.64 24.80 2.72
C VAL A 27 3.37 23.97 1.67
N GLY A 28 3.12 22.66 1.63
CA GLY A 28 3.80 21.72 0.75
C GLY A 28 4.22 20.43 1.46
N GLY A 29 5.16 19.72 0.87
CA GLY A 29 5.60 18.39 1.29
C GLY A 29 4.98 17.27 0.47
N GLN A 30 5.52 16.07 0.68
CA GLN A 30 5.10 14.86 0.00
C GLN A 30 5.17 13.70 0.98
N ILE A 31 4.23 12.77 0.85
CA ILE A 31 4.29 11.46 1.51
C ILE A 31 4.28 10.40 0.41
N TYR A 32 5.27 9.53 0.46
CA TYR A 32 5.28 8.25 -0.23
C TYR A 32 5.00 7.16 0.80
N ALA A 33 3.98 6.34 0.55
CA ALA A 33 3.56 5.24 1.39
C ALA A 33 3.78 3.93 0.63
N LEU A 34 4.60 3.05 1.20
CA LEU A 34 4.91 1.73 0.65
C LEU A 34 4.30 0.66 1.54
N LEU A 35 3.50 -0.22 0.93
CA LEU A 35 2.88 -1.38 1.56
C LEU A 35 3.59 -2.65 1.10
N GLU A 36 4.01 -3.46 2.06
CA GLU A 36 4.77 -4.69 1.81
C GLU A 36 4.16 -5.87 2.57
N ASP A 37 4.23 -7.04 1.94
CA ASP A 37 4.06 -8.35 2.57
C ASP A 37 5.45 -8.88 2.98
N CYS A 38 5.63 -9.23 4.25
CA CYS A 38 6.90 -9.69 4.79
C CYS A 38 6.76 -11.07 5.46
N ASP A 39 7.68 -11.97 5.14
CA ASP A 39 7.78 -13.30 5.77
C ASP A 39 8.37 -13.25 7.19
N GLU A 40 8.39 -14.39 7.89
CA GLU A 40 8.95 -14.51 9.24
C GLU A 40 10.46 -14.22 9.32
N ALA A 41 11.19 -14.38 8.21
CA ALA A 41 12.61 -14.06 8.11
C ALA A 41 12.86 -12.55 7.86
N GLY A 42 11.81 -11.78 7.59
CA GLY A 42 11.85 -10.35 7.30
C GLY A 42 12.16 -10.01 5.84
N TYR A 43 12.07 -10.98 4.93
CA TYR A 43 12.08 -10.72 3.50
C TYR A 43 10.73 -10.15 3.09
N CYS A 44 10.74 -9.03 2.36
CA CYS A 44 9.54 -8.28 2.04
C CYS A 44 9.36 -8.10 0.53
N ILE A 45 8.11 -8.20 0.09
CA ILE A 45 7.67 -7.98 -1.28
C ILE A 45 6.79 -6.73 -1.31
N HIS A 46 7.07 -5.84 -2.26
CA HIS A 46 6.25 -4.65 -2.53
C HIS A 46 4.89 -5.07 -3.08
N ILE A 47 3.80 -4.82 -2.33
CA ILE A 47 2.44 -5.16 -2.74
C ILE A 47 1.60 -3.95 -3.17
N GLY A 48 1.99 -2.74 -2.76
CA GLY A 48 1.45 -1.51 -3.33
C GLY A 48 2.13 -0.26 -2.80
N HIS A 49 1.93 0.87 -3.48
CA HIS A 49 2.36 2.17 -2.98
C HIS A 49 1.36 3.27 -3.33
N SER A 50 1.44 4.37 -2.59
CA SER A 50 0.71 5.62 -2.83
C SER A 50 1.65 6.80 -2.64
N ILE A 51 1.41 7.88 -3.37
CA ILE A 51 2.16 9.12 -3.22
C ILE A 51 1.22 10.31 -3.26
N MET A 52 1.50 11.31 -2.44
CA MET A 52 0.70 12.52 -2.35
C MET A 52 1.57 13.75 -2.18
N ASP A 53 1.37 14.76 -3.02
CA ASP A 53 1.73 16.15 -2.70
C ASP A 53 0.68 16.69 -1.71
N LEU A 54 1.14 17.16 -0.54
CA LEU A 54 0.25 17.54 0.58
C LEU A 54 -0.61 18.77 0.28
N ARG A 55 -0.32 19.50 -0.80
CA ARG A 55 -1.23 20.54 -1.30
C ARG A 55 -2.57 19.96 -1.78
N TYR A 56 -2.66 18.66 -2.01
CA TYR A 56 -3.86 17.93 -2.42
C TYR A 56 -4.34 16.97 -1.33
N HIS A 57 -4.12 17.30 -0.05
CA HIS A 57 -4.39 16.39 1.07
C HIS A 57 -5.86 15.95 1.20
N GLU A 58 -6.81 16.71 0.67
CA GLU A 58 -8.23 16.30 0.62
C GLU A 58 -8.55 15.30 -0.49
N GLY A 59 -7.56 14.97 -1.35
CA GLY A 59 -7.71 14.16 -2.53
C GLY A 59 -8.19 14.94 -3.76
N GLY A 60 -8.20 14.24 -4.90
CA GLY A 60 -8.60 14.83 -6.18
C GLY A 60 -7.60 15.86 -6.72
N ASN A 61 -8.10 16.81 -7.52
CA ASN A 61 -7.26 17.68 -8.36
C ASN A 61 -7.29 19.15 -7.94
N GLN A 62 -7.78 19.45 -6.74
CA GLN A 62 -7.84 20.83 -6.23
C GLN A 62 -6.78 21.01 -5.16
N GLU A 63 -6.07 22.13 -5.21
CA GLU A 63 -5.11 22.49 -4.16
C GLU A 63 -5.84 23.09 -2.96
N GLN A 64 -5.36 22.75 -1.76
CA GLN A 64 -5.74 23.33 -0.49
C GLN A 64 -4.56 24.12 0.10
N THR A 65 -4.89 25.00 1.05
CA THR A 65 -3.91 25.73 1.86
C THR A 65 -4.31 25.63 3.34
N TRP A 66 -3.34 25.78 4.23
CA TRP A 66 -3.48 25.73 5.68
C TRP A 66 -2.45 26.69 6.30
N LEU A 67 -2.48 26.87 7.63
CA LEU A 67 -1.46 27.61 8.37
C LEU A 67 -0.40 26.63 8.89
N PRO A 68 0.81 26.55 8.29
CA PRO A 68 1.87 25.67 8.78
C PRO A 68 2.23 26.00 10.23
N LEU A 69 2.72 25.01 10.97
CA LEU A 69 3.04 25.08 12.41
C LEU A 69 1.84 25.26 13.36
N PHE A 70 0.67 25.66 12.87
CA PHE A 70 -0.53 25.89 13.69
C PHE A 70 -1.65 24.89 13.38
N ASP A 71 -1.78 24.49 12.12
CA ASP A 71 -2.77 23.55 11.66
C ASP A 71 -2.16 22.16 11.43
N THR A 72 -2.98 21.14 11.67
CA THR A 72 -2.74 19.75 11.26
C THR A 72 -3.71 19.42 10.13
N ILE A 73 -3.20 18.89 9.03
CA ILE A 73 -4.01 18.39 7.91
C ILE A 73 -4.16 16.88 8.01
N ASN A 74 -5.26 16.34 7.49
CA ASN A 74 -5.42 14.90 7.33
C ASN A 74 -5.15 14.55 5.86
N ALA A 75 -4.03 13.89 5.58
CA ALA A 75 -3.63 13.49 4.23
C ALA A 75 -4.40 12.23 3.81
N LYS A 76 -5.39 12.37 2.93
CA LYS A 76 -6.29 11.31 2.48
C LYS A 76 -5.73 10.59 1.25
N MET A 77 -4.81 9.67 1.48
CA MET A 77 -4.14 8.91 0.42
C MET A 77 -4.92 7.64 0.05
N GLU A 78 -4.88 7.29 -1.23
CA GLU A 78 -5.42 6.06 -1.77
C GLU A 78 -4.31 5.31 -2.52
N PHE A 79 -4.19 4.01 -2.29
CA PHE A 79 -3.29 3.14 -3.04
C PHE A 79 -3.92 2.79 -4.39
N PHE A 80 -3.10 2.45 -5.38
CA PHE A 80 -3.63 1.81 -6.58
C PHE A 80 -4.34 0.50 -6.25
N ALA A 81 -5.28 0.13 -7.10
CA ALA A 81 -6.04 -1.09 -6.93
C ALA A 81 -5.09 -2.29 -6.85
N MET A 82 -5.32 -3.16 -5.86
CA MET A 82 -4.52 -4.36 -5.65
C MET A 82 -5.43 -5.58 -5.50
N ASP A 83 -4.91 -6.73 -5.92
CA ASP A 83 -5.50 -8.07 -5.75
C ASP A 83 -4.39 -8.99 -5.25
N VAL A 84 -4.28 -9.11 -3.93
CA VAL A 84 -3.10 -9.67 -3.24
C VAL A 84 -3.57 -10.72 -2.22
N GLN A 85 -2.86 -11.83 -2.17
CA GLN A 85 -2.92 -12.79 -1.07
C GLN A 85 -1.72 -12.55 -0.15
N ILE A 86 -1.95 -12.56 1.16
CA ILE A 86 -0.90 -12.55 2.18
C ILE A 86 -1.06 -13.81 3.03
N ASP A 87 0.01 -14.60 3.12
CA ASP A 87 -0.02 -15.91 3.75
C ASP A 87 -0.02 -15.81 5.30
N ALA A 88 -0.58 -16.82 5.96
CA ALA A 88 -0.47 -16.99 7.40
C ALA A 88 1.00 -17.01 7.84
N GLY A 89 1.30 -16.41 8.99
CA GLY A 89 2.68 -16.24 9.47
C GLY A 89 3.41 -15.03 8.89
N HIS A 90 2.91 -14.42 7.81
CA HIS A 90 3.46 -13.15 7.33
C HIS A 90 2.95 -11.95 8.15
N PHE A 91 3.51 -10.77 7.89
CA PHE A 91 3.05 -9.50 8.44
C PHE A 91 3.07 -8.39 7.40
N ILE A 92 2.16 -7.42 7.55
CA ILE A 92 2.10 -6.25 6.69
C ILE A 92 3.03 -5.16 7.24
N ARG A 93 3.84 -4.56 6.37
CA ARG A 93 4.64 -3.37 6.69
C ARG A 93 4.18 -2.17 5.87
N LEU A 94 3.86 -1.08 6.57
CA LEU A 94 3.66 0.25 5.98
C LEU A 94 4.87 1.11 6.28
N SER A 95 5.57 1.57 5.25
CA SER A 95 6.72 2.47 5.35
C SER A 95 6.36 3.82 4.75
N LEU A 96 6.66 4.92 5.47
CA LEU A 96 6.42 6.28 5.01
C LEU A 96 7.75 7.00 4.78
N SER A 97 7.88 7.68 3.64
CA SER A 97 9.05 8.49 3.28
C SER A 97 8.63 9.77 2.55
N SER A 98 9.58 10.71 2.39
CA SER A 98 9.31 11.98 1.70
C SER A 98 9.22 11.83 0.17
N THR A 99 9.73 10.73 -0.37
CA THR A 99 9.70 10.34 -1.79
C THR A 99 10.12 8.85 -1.88
N GLY A 100 9.94 8.22 -3.03
CA GLY A 100 10.29 6.81 -3.26
C GLY A 100 10.24 6.44 -4.74
N GLU A 101 10.89 5.32 -5.08
CA GLU A 101 10.96 4.78 -6.45
C GLU A 101 11.32 5.87 -7.49
N ASP A 102 10.65 5.85 -8.65
CA ASP A 102 10.87 6.78 -9.75
C ASP A 102 10.03 8.08 -9.65
N TYR A 103 9.45 8.38 -8.48
CA TYR A 103 8.65 9.59 -8.32
C TYR A 103 9.49 10.85 -8.14
N LEU A 104 9.07 11.93 -8.78
CA LEU A 104 9.66 13.25 -8.54
C LEU A 104 9.20 13.80 -7.18
N PRO A 105 10.11 14.43 -6.42
CA PRO A 105 9.74 15.18 -5.22
C PRO A 105 8.75 16.30 -5.56
N ALA A 106 7.88 16.66 -4.60
CA ALA A 106 7.02 17.82 -4.75
C ALA A 106 7.85 19.09 -5.01
N SER A 107 7.32 20.00 -5.85
CA SER A 107 7.97 21.28 -6.13
C SER A 107 8.05 22.20 -4.90
N THR A 108 7.28 21.88 -3.86
CA THR A 108 7.21 22.58 -2.57
C THR A 108 7.62 21.66 -1.42
N SER A 109 8.80 21.02 -1.51
CA SER A 109 9.33 20.18 -0.42
C SER A 109 9.46 20.93 0.91
N THR A 110 9.15 20.25 2.00
CA THR A 110 9.21 20.79 3.36
C THR A 110 9.44 19.67 4.38
N ILE A 111 9.65 20.01 5.64
CA ILE A 111 9.67 19.04 6.74
C ILE A 111 8.23 18.60 6.99
N VAL A 112 8.03 17.29 7.00
CA VAL A 112 6.73 16.63 7.21
C VAL A 112 6.84 15.81 8.49
N ASP A 113 6.02 16.17 9.48
CA ASP A 113 5.86 15.44 10.73
C ASP A 113 4.54 14.67 10.70
N ILE A 114 4.58 13.38 10.99
CA ILE A 114 3.43 12.48 10.96
C ILE A 114 2.98 12.17 12.38
N SER A 115 1.67 12.23 12.62
CA SER A 115 1.05 11.89 13.91
C SER A 115 0.15 10.67 13.78
N GLU A 116 0.42 9.62 14.56
CA GLU A 116 -0.41 8.40 14.63
C GLU A 116 -1.60 8.60 15.60
N GLY A 117 -2.40 9.65 15.34
CA GLY A 117 -3.56 10.03 16.15
C GLY A 117 -4.84 9.27 15.81
N GLN A 118 -5.97 9.69 16.41
CA GLN A 118 -7.28 9.05 16.22
C GLN A 118 -7.83 9.15 14.78
N ASN A 119 -7.35 10.10 13.97
CA ASN A 119 -7.74 10.25 12.57
C ASN A 119 -6.72 9.62 11.61
N SER A 120 -5.70 8.94 12.14
CA SER A 120 -4.70 8.24 11.37
C SER A 120 -5.08 6.76 11.29
N ASN A 121 -5.37 6.29 10.08
CA ASN A 121 -5.85 4.94 9.85
C ASN A 121 -5.36 4.37 8.51
N LEU A 122 -5.03 3.09 8.52
CA LEU A 122 -4.88 2.28 7.31
C LEU A 122 -6.16 1.45 7.14
N LEU A 123 -6.90 1.68 6.06
CA LEU A 123 -8.06 0.89 5.67
C LEU A 123 -7.63 -0.10 4.60
N ILE A 124 -7.78 -1.38 4.87
CA ILE A 124 -7.46 -2.47 3.95
C ILE A 124 -8.77 -3.14 3.53
N ASP A 125 -8.98 -3.27 2.23
CA ASP A 125 -10.17 -3.91 1.66
C ASP A 125 -10.00 -5.45 1.67
N ILE A 126 -10.12 -6.05 2.85
CA ILE A 126 -10.06 -7.51 3.03
C ILE A 126 -11.36 -8.13 2.51
N ILE A 127 -11.24 -9.20 1.74
CA ILE A 127 -12.37 -9.94 1.16
C ILE A 127 -12.42 -11.38 1.66
N ASP A 128 -13.60 -11.98 1.59
CA ASP A 128 -13.78 -13.43 1.72
C ASP A 128 -13.45 -14.09 0.37
N TYR A 129 -12.54 -15.05 0.40
CA TYR A 129 -12.11 -15.79 -0.78
C TYR A 129 -13.25 -16.66 -1.35
N ASP A 130 -14.05 -17.28 -0.47
CA ASP A 130 -15.08 -18.24 -0.86
C ASP A 130 -16.24 -17.57 -1.63
N ASP A 131 -16.43 -16.26 -1.43
CA ASP A 131 -17.46 -15.46 -2.08
C ASP A 131 -17.01 -14.88 -3.43
N LYS A 132 -15.74 -15.06 -3.85
CA LYS A 132 -15.19 -14.42 -5.05
C LYS A 132 -15.26 -15.31 -6.30
N LEU A 133 -15.64 -14.70 -7.42
CA LEU A 133 -15.35 -15.25 -8.75
C LEU A 133 -13.89 -14.96 -9.11
N LEU A 134 -13.03 -15.94 -8.89
CA LEU A 134 -11.64 -15.86 -9.32
C LEU A 134 -11.52 -16.14 -10.80
N PHE A 135 -10.65 -15.38 -11.47
CA PHE A 135 -10.25 -15.71 -12.82
C PHE A 135 -9.39 -16.97 -12.76
N ASN A 136 -9.96 -18.09 -13.22
CA ASN A 136 -9.17 -19.29 -13.44
C ASN A 136 -8.53 -19.18 -14.83
N PRO A 137 -7.20 -18.99 -14.94
CA PRO A 137 -6.56 -18.87 -16.23
C PRO A 137 -6.78 -20.14 -17.05
N PRO A 138 -6.94 -20.03 -18.38
CA PRO A 138 -7.13 -21.21 -19.21
C PRO A 138 -5.90 -22.11 -19.09
N SER A 139 -6.12 -23.36 -18.70
CA SER A 139 -5.09 -24.40 -18.74
C SER A 139 -4.87 -24.80 -20.19
N CYS A 140 -3.61 -24.85 -20.64
CA CYS A 140 -3.32 -25.38 -21.98
C CYS A 140 -3.60 -26.89 -22.01
N THR A 141 -4.49 -27.33 -22.90
CA THR A 141 -4.89 -28.74 -23.05
C THR A 141 -4.21 -29.44 -24.23
N HIS A 142 -3.30 -28.77 -24.93
CA HIS A 142 -2.59 -29.32 -26.08
C HIS A 142 -1.43 -30.23 -25.62
N GLU A 143 -1.19 -31.33 -26.34
CA GLU A 143 -0.14 -32.32 -26.03
C GLU A 143 1.23 -31.67 -25.75
N TYR A 144 1.72 -30.80 -26.64
CA TYR A 144 2.97 -30.05 -26.40
C TYR A 144 3.03 -29.24 -25.09
N CYS A 145 1.93 -28.68 -24.60
CA CYS A 145 1.92 -27.99 -23.32
C CYS A 145 1.97 -28.97 -22.14
N LEU A 146 1.24 -30.08 -22.26
CA LEU A 146 1.21 -31.13 -21.24
C LEU A 146 2.58 -31.81 -21.12
N ASP A 147 3.25 -32.04 -22.24
CA ASP A 147 4.62 -32.57 -22.29
C ASP A 147 5.61 -31.64 -21.58
N TRP A 148 5.47 -30.32 -21.75
CA TRP A 148 6.30 -29.33 -21.07
C TRP A 148 6.04 -29.28 -19.56
N LEU A 149 4.77 -29.28 -19.13
CA LEU A 149 4.41 -29.27 -17.70
C LEU A 149 4.87 -30.53 -16.98
N ASN A 150 4.80 -31.70 -17.63
CA ASN A 150 5.27 -32.94 -17.05
C ASN A 150 6.80 -32.96 -16.85
N GLN A 151 7.56 -32.28 -17.72
CA GLN A 151 9.01 -32.15 -17.55
C GLN A 151 9.40 -31.26 -16.37
N THR A 152 8.54 -30.31 -15.96
CA THR A 152 8.82 -29.39 -14.84
C THR A 152 8.37 -29.91 -13.48
N ASN A 153 7.52 -30.93 -13.43
CA ASN A 153 6.97 -31.50 -12.18
C ASN A 153 7.82 -32.64 -11.59
N ASP A 154 8.88 -33.07 -12.28
CA ASP A 154 9.78 -34.16 -11.86
C ASP A 154 11.04 -33.68 -11.11
N ASN A 155 11.05 -32.44 -10.60
CA ASN A 155 12.12 -31.89 -9.74
C ASN A 155 11.63 -31.54 -8.33
#